data_AF-G1V8Q0-F1
#
_entry.id   AF-G1V8Q0-F1
#
_cell.length_a   1.000
_cell.length_b   1.000
_cell.length_c   1.000
_cell.angle_alpha   90.00
_cell.angle_beta   90.00
_cell.angle_gamma   90.00
#
_symmetry.space_group_name_H-M   'P 1'
#
loop_
_entity.id
_entity.type
_entity.pdbx_description
1 polymer ?
#
loop_
_entity_poly.entity_id
_entity_poly.type
_entity_poly.pdbx_seq_one_letter_code
_entity_poly.pdbx_strand_id
1 'polypeptide(L)'
;MDGIVGWDAVLEGHLAAEQCKVLASARIGMAGAGGLGSNCAVFLARTGIRDFVIADPDVVALSNLNRQHFFPRHLGLPKVEALGAVLRELNPSVILRLEQRALDGPSACGLFAGCDIVVEAVDDPEVKKSLVEALLLAGHRVVSASGMAGWGGVPMTARKLGSRLVVVGDHVSGIGPGMPPLAPRVVMAAAMEADAVLEMLLGECS
;
A
#
# COMPACT_ATOMS: atom_id res chain seq x y z
N MET A 1 16.57 -26.06 -18.26
CA MET A 1 16.87 -26.26 -16.83
C MET A 1 16.48 -24.95 -16.20
N ASP A 2 15.18 -24.69 -16.10
CA ASP A 2 14.72 -23.32 -15.87
C ASP A 2 14.08 -23.33 -14.51
N GLY A 3 14.96 -23.50 -13.51
CA GLY A 3 14.61 -23.40 -12.11
C GLY A 3 14.15 -21.97 -11.87
N ILE A 4 12.84 -21.76 -11.88
CA ILE A 4 12.23 -20.62 -11.22
C ILE A 4 12.75 -20.71 -9.78
N VAL A 5 13.71 -19.86 -9.45
CA VAL A 5 14.12 -19.64 -8.07
C VAL A 5 12.83 -19.26 -7.35
N GLY A 6 12.38 -20.10 -6.43
CA GLY A 6 11.18 -19.81 -5.64
C GLY A 6 11.38 -18.44 -4.99
N TRP A 7 10.40 -17.54 -5.09
CA TRP A 7 10.55 -16.18 -4.56
C TRP A 7 10.93 -16.17 -3.07
N ASP A 8 10.55 -17.21 -2.34
CA ASP A 8 10.92 -17.46 -0.95
C ASP A 8 12.45 -17.43 -0.72
N ALA A 9 13.25 -17.81 -1.73
CA ALA A 9 14.71 -17.77 -1.66
C ALA A 9 15.31 -16.35 -1.67
N VAL A 10 14.56 -15.35 -2.13
CA VAL A 10 15.01 -13.94 -2.14
C VAL A 10 15.23 -13.41 -0.72
N LEU A 11 14.53 -13.98 0.26
CA LEU A 11 14.59 -13.56 1.66
C LEU A 11 15.34 -14.56 2.56
N GLU A 12 15.89 -15.63 1.97
CA GLU A 12 16.74 -16.57 2.69
C GLU A 12 17.98 -15.83 3.24
N GLY A 13 18.21 -15.96 4.54
CA GLY A 13 19.29 -15.25 5.24
C GLY A 13 18.95 -13.82 5.68
N HIS A 14 17.82 -13.25 5.25
CA HIS A 14 17.31 -11.97 5.74
C HIS A 14 16.27 -12.14 6.86
N LEU A 15 15.42 -13.16 6.77
CA LEU A 15 14.36 -13.44 7.75
C LEU A 15 14.40 -14.91 8.20
N ALA A 16 13.90 -15.17 9.41
CA ALA A 16 13.67 -16.53 9.88
C ALA A 16 12.54 -17.20 9.08
N ALA A 17 12.60 -18.53 8.92
CA ALA A 17 11.62 -19.27 8.12
C ALA A 17 10.16 -19.04 8.56
N GLU A 18 9.91 -18.89 9.87
CA GLU A 18 8.57 -18.58 10.38
C GLU A 18 8.09 -17.18 10.00
N GLN A 19 8.99 -16.17 9.96
CA GLN A 19 8.65 -14.83 9.50
C GLN A 19 8.32 -14.83 8.02
N CYS A 20 9.07 -15.56 7.19
CA CYS A 20 8.76 -15.74 5.78
C CYS A 20 7.37 -16.38 5.58
N LYS A 21 7.01 -17.39 6.37
CA LYS A 21 5.68 -18.02 6.33
C LYS A 21 4.56 -17.05 6.70
N VAL A 22 4.76 -16.21 7.72
CA VAL A 22 3.79 -15.17 8.11
C VAL A 22 3.57 -14.20 6.94
N LEU A 23 4.63 -13.64 6.37
CA LEU A 23 4.51 -12.70 5.24
C LEU A 23 3.87 -13.36 4.00
N ALA A 24 4.28 -14.59 3.66
CA ALA A 24 3.78 -15.29 2.49
C ALA A 24 2.32 -15.78 2.63
N SER A 25 1.77 -15.82 3.85
CA SER A 25 0.36 -16.16 4.11
C SER A 25 -0.53 -14.93 4.33
N ALA A 26 0.07 -13.77 4.57
CA ALA A 26 -0.67 -12.53 4.78
C ALA A 26 -1.39 -12.08 3.49
N ARG A 27 -2.62 -11.60 3.67
CA ARG A 27 -3.44 -10.99 2.63
C ARG A 27 -3.63 -9.51 2.90
N ILE A 28 -3.22 -8.66 1.96
CA ILE A 28 -3.27 -7.20 2.11
C ILE A 28 -4.32 -6.59 1.19
N GLY A 29 -5.20 -5.77 1.77
CA GLY A 29 -6.12 -4.91 1.02
C GLY A 29 -5.46 -3.58 0.70
N MET A 30 -5.44 -3.17 -0.57
CA MET A 30 -4.95 -1.87 -1.02
C MET A 30 -6.14 -1.03 -1.48
N ALA A 31 -6.53 -0.04 -0.67
CA ALA A 31 -7.58 0.91 -1.01
C ALA A 31 -6.97 2.15 -1.67
N GLY A 32 -6.82 2.09 -3.00
CA GLY A 32 -6.10 3.08 -3.80
C GLY A 32 -4.80 2.50 -4.38
N ALA A 33 -4.54 2.83 -5.65
CA ALA A 33 -3.34 2.48 -6.41
C ALA A 33 -2.60 3.75 -6.88
N GLY A 34 -2.80 4.87 -6.18
CA GLY A 34 -2.12 6.14 -6.41
C GLY A 34 -0.67 6.15 -5.91
N GLY A 35 -0.17 7.33 -5.50
CA GLY A 35 1.24 7.50 -5.11
C GLY A 35 1.64 6.68 -3.88
N LEU A 36 0.75 6.61 -2.90
CA LEU A 36 0.94 5.80 -1.69
C LEU A 36 0.78 4.30 -2.03
N GLY A 37 -0.41 3.91 -2.50
CA GLY A 37 -0.76 2.51 -2.71
C GLY A 37 0.14 1.78 -3.70
N SER A 38 0.49 2.38 -4.84
CA SER A 38 1.37 1.72 -5.83
C SER A 38 2.79 1.47 -5.30
N ASN A 39 3.38 2.43 -4.59
CA ASN A 39 4.71 2.25 -4.01
C ASN A 39 4.67 1.31 -2.80
N CYS A 40 3.66 1.43 -1.93
CA CYS A 40 3.47 0.55 -0.78
C CYS A 40 3.34 -0.91 -1.22
N ALA A 41 2.47 -1.20 -2.20
CA ALA A 41 2.30 -2.56 -2.74
C ALA A 41 3.61 -3.13 -3.31
N VAL A 42 4.41 -2.32 -4.01
CA VAL A 42 5.72 -2.73 -4.51
C VAL A 42 6.69 -3.05 -3.37
N PHE A 43 6.72 -2.25 -2.31
CA PHE A 43 7.56 -2.55 -1.14
C PHE A 43 7.12 -3.82 -0.43
N LEU A 44 5.81 -4.02 -0.21
CA LEU A 44 5.27 -5.23 0.40
C LEU A 44 5.53 -6.49 -0.45
N ALA A 45 5.41 -6.41 -1.77
CA ALA A 45 5.72 -7.55 -2.64
C ALA A 45 7.21 -7.96 -2.55
N ARG A 46 8.11 -7.00 -2.31
CA ARG A 46 9.55 -7.27 -2.09
C ARG A 46 9.82 -7.98 -0.77
N THR A 47 8.95 -7.87 0.22
CA THR A 47 9.10 -8.55 1.51
C THR A 47 8.51 -9.96 1.51
N GLY A 48 8.04 -10.46 0.37
CA GLY A 48 7.50 -11.83 0.24
C GLY A 48 6.00 -11.92 0.49
N ILE A 49 5.33 -10.81 0.80
CA ILE A 49 3.86 -10.75 0.75
C ILE A 49 3.42 -10.94 -0.70
N ARG A 50 2.42 -11.81 -0.91
CA ARG A 50 2.00 -12.21 -2.26
C ARG A 50 0.51 -12.11 -2.52
N ASP A 51 -0.36 -12.11 -1.51
CA ASP A 51 -1.82 -12.01 -1.72
C ASP A 51 -2.29 -10.56 -1.53
N PHE A 52 -2.74 -9.95 -2.63
CA PHE A 52 -3.24 -8.58 -2.63
C PHE A 52 -4.65 -8.49 -3.22
N VAL A 53 -5.49 -7.71 -2.56
CA VAL A 53 -6.77 -7.20 -3.10
C VAL A 53 -6.60 -5.71 -3.35
N ILE A 54 -6.66 -5.26 -4.60
CA ILE A 54 -6.34 -3.87 -4.98
C ILE A 54 -7.57 -3.24 -5.64
N ALA A 55 -8.01 -2.10 -5.11
CA ALA A 55 -9.08 -1.32 -5.70
C ALA A 55 -8.68 0.13 -5.98
N ASP A 56 -8.94 0.58 -7.21
CA ASP A 56 -8.78 1.97 -7.64
C ASP A 56 -9.65 2.20 -8.89
N PRO A 57 -10.45 3.28 -8.96
CA PRO A 57 -11.32 3.53 -10.11
C PRO A 57 -10.58 4.05 -11.35
N ASP A 58 -9.40 4.63 -11.19
CA ASP A 58 -8.78 5.47 -12.20
C ASP A 58 -7.95 4.69 -13.24
N VAL A 59 -7.54 5.42 -14.26
CA VAL A 59 -6.54 5.01 -15.25
C VAL A 59 -5.23 5.76 -15.04
N VAL A 60 -4.12 5.22 -15.52
CA VAL A 60 -2.80 5.85 -15.46
C VAL A 60 -2.73 7.02 -16.45
N ALA A 61 -2.46 8.22 -15.92
CA ALA A 61 -2.24 9.45 -16.68
C ALA A 61 -0.78 9.92 -16.57
N LEU A 62 -0.35 10.77 -17.52
CA LEU A 62 1.02 11.30 -17.54
C LEU A 62 1.38 12.06 -16.25
N SER A 63 0.43 12.81 -15.69
CA SER A 63 0.58 13.56 -14.43
C SER A 63 0.77 12.67 -13.19
N ASN A 64 0.56 11.36 -13.31
CA ASN A 64 0.77 10.39 -12.25
C ASN A 64 2.24 9.92 -12.16
N LEU A 65 2.97 9.92 -13.28
CA LEU A 65 4.32 9.34 -13.36
C LEU A 65 5.36 10.08 -12.50
N ASN A 66 5.05 11.28 -12.02
CA ASN A 66 5.95 12.05 -11.15
C ASN A 66 6.08 11.49 -9.73
N ARG A 67 5.22 10.53 -9.32
CA ARG A 67 5.16 10.01 -7.93
C ARG A 67 4.54 8.62 -7.76
N GLN A 68 3.81 8.13 -8.76
CA GLN A 68 3.17 6.80 -8.72
C GLN A 68 4.09 5.77 -9.38
N HIS A 69 4.05 4.52 -8.92
CA HIS A 69 4.93 3.44 -9.40
C HIS A 69 4.45 2.87 -10.76
N PHE A 70 4.33 3.74 -11.75
CA PHE A 70 3.94 3.40 -13.11
C PHE A 70 5.01 3.83 -14.10
N PHE A 71 4.96 3.26 -15.30
CA PHE A 71 5.91 3.55 -16.36
C PHE A 71 5.17 4.11 -17.58
N PRO A 72 5.84 4.80 -18.52
CA PRO A 72 5.20 5.33 -19.73
C PRO A 72 4.40 4.29 -20.53
N ARG A 73 4.83 3.02 -20.52
CA ARG A 73 4.12 1.90 -21.15
C ARG A 73 2.74 1.60 -20.56
N HIS A 74 2.42 2.11 -19.37
CA HIS A 74 1.16 1.87 -18.68
C HIS A 74 0.12 2.98 -18.90
N LEU A 75 0.46 4.05 -19.63
CA LEU A 75 -0.45 5.16 -19.87
C LEU A 75 -1.77 4.67 -20.52
N GLY A 76 -2.90 5.10 -19.97
CA GLY A 76 -4.24 4.74 -20.43
C GLY A 76 -4.78 3.41 -19.88
N LEU A 77 -3.97 2.61 -19.18
CA LEU A 77 -4.45 1.38 -18.54
C LEU A 77 -5.14 1.70 -17.21
N PRO A 78 -6.12 0.87 -16.78
CA PRO A 78 -6.60 0.89 -15.39
C PRO A 78 -5.42 0.81 -14.41
N LYS A 79 -5.40 1.66 -13.38
CA LYS A 79 -4.30 1.67 -12.40
C LYS A 79 -4.11 0.31 -11.72
N VAL A 80 -5.21 -0.38 -11.42
CA VAL A 80 -5.16 -1.72 -10.82
C VAL A 80 -4.47 -2.74 -11.73
N GLU A 81 -4.72 -2.70 -13.04
CA GLU A 81 -4.09 -3.59 -14.02
C GLU A 81 -2.62 -3.23 -14.25
N ALA A 82 -2.31 -1.93 -14.35
CA ALA A 82 -0.95 -1.45 -14.46
C ALA A 82 -0.10 -1.85 -13.24
N LEU A 83 -0.65 -1.69 -12.03
CA LEU A 83 0.02 -2.11 -10.80
C LEU A 83 0.15 -3.63 -10.75
N GLY A 84 -0.88 -4.37 -11.17
CA GLY A 84 -0.81 -5.83 -11.24
C GLY A 84 0.26 -6.33 -12.19
N ALA A 85 0.48 -5.66 -13.32
CA ALA A 85 1.57 -5.97 -14.23
C ALA A 85 2.94 -5.72 -13.58
N VAL A 86 3.12 -4.58 -12.89
CA VAL A 86 4.35 -4.26 -12.13
C VAL A 86 4.63 -5.31 -11.07
N LEU A 87 3.62 -5.71 -10.28
CA LEU A 87 3.78 -6.67 -9.19
C LEU A 87 4.14 -8.05 -9.71
N ARG A 88 3.55 -8.49 -10.84
CA ARG A 88 3.90 -9.78 -11.46
C ARG A 88 5.28 -9.77 -12.11
N GLU A 89 5.69 -8.65 -12.72
CA GLU A 89 7.04 -8.46 -13.26
C GLU A 89 8.09 -8.52 -12.13
N LEU A 90 7.76 -7.93 -10.98
CA LEU A 90 8.60 -7.96 -9.79
C LEU A 90 8.65 -9.35 -9.14
N ASN A 91 7.50 -9.91 -8.77
CA ASN A 91 7.35 -11.18 -8.07
C ASN A 91 6.29 -12.03 -8.80
N PRO A 92 6.69 -13.03 -9.61
CA PRO A 92 5.76 -13.87 -10.36
C PRO A 92 4.80 -14.70 -9.49
N SER A 93 5.04 -14.79 -8.17
CA SER A 93 4.23 -15.59 -7.23
C SER A 93 3.06 -14.82 -6.63
N VAL A 94 2.85 -13.55 -7.00
CA VAL A 94 1.75 -12.74 -6.48
C VAL A 94 0.38 -13.27 -6.93
N ILE A 95 -0.55 -13.31 -5.99
CA ILE A 95 -1.96 -13.61 -6.17
C ILE A 95 -2.70 -12.28 -6.06
N LEU A 96 -3.33 -11.86 -7.15
CA LEU A 96 -3.92 -10.53 -7.26
C LEU A 96 -5.41 -10.61 -7.55
N ARG A 97 -6.21 -9.94 -6.72
CA ARG A 97 -7.59 -9.56 -7.03
C ARG A 97 -7.62 -8.07 -7.36
N LEU A 98 -7.87 -7.74 -8.62
CA LEU A 98 -7.83 -6.38 -9.15
C LEU A 98 -9.25 -5.87 -9.42
N GLU A 99 -9.60 -4.74 -8.83
CA GLU A 99 -10.98 -4.23 -8.83
C GLU A 99 -10.98 -2.76 -9.27
N GLN A 100 -11.27 -2.53 -10.55
CA GLN A 100 -11.38 -1.17 -11.08
C GLN A 100 -12.71 -0.53 -10.67
N ARG A 101 -12.79 -0.06 -9.43
CA ARG A 101 -14.00 0.54 -8.84
C ARG A 101 -13.66 1.58 -7.80
N ALA A 102 -14.56 2.54 -7.64
CA ALA A 102 -14.52 3.45 -6.50
C ALA A 102 -14.92 2.68 -5.22
N LEU A 103 -14.40 3.15 -4.09
CA LEU A 103 -14.69 2.62 -2.78
C LEU A 103 -15.54 3.61 -2.00
N ASP A 104 -16.52 3.07 -1.28
CA ASP A 104 -17.15 3.70 -0.13
C ASP A 104 -16.95 2.80 1.10
N GLY A 105 -17.33 3.28 2.29
CA GLY A 105 -17.18 2.52 3.53
C GLY A 105 -17.78 1.10 3.44
N PRO A 106 -19.09 0.94 3.12
CA PRO A 106 -19.72 -0.37 3.04
C PRO A 106 -19.10 -1.31 1.99
N SER A 107 -18.82 -0.82 0.80
CA SER A 107 -18.25 -1.64 -0.27
C SER A 107 -16.82 -2.06 0.01
N ALA A 108 -16.03 -1.22 0.68
CA ALA A 108 -14.68 -1.57 1.10
C ALA A 108 -14.67 -2.70 2.14
N CYS A 109 -15.57 -2.66 3.14
CA CYS A 109 -15.68 -3.72 4.14
C CYS A 109 -15.97 -5.09 3.50
N GLY A 110 -16.89 -5.13 2.53
CA GLY A 110 -17.19 -6.36 1.80
C GLY A 110 -16.04 -6.81 0.90
N LEU A 111 -15.37 -5.87 0.22
CA LEU A 111 -14.27 -6.17 -0.69
C LEU A 111 -13.04 -6.73 0.04
N PHE A 112 -12.67 -6.11 1.16
CA PHE A 112 -11.49 -6.47 1.95
C PHE A 112 -11.78 -7.48 3.05
N ALA A 113 -12.97 -8.10 3.05
CA ALA A 113 -13.28 -9.22 3.93
C ALA A 113 -12.23 -10.33 3.78
N GLY A 114 -11.60 -10.72 4.89
CA GLY A 114 -10.52 -11.71 4.93
C GLY A 114 -9.12 -11.17 4.60
N CYS A 115 -8.94 -9.87 4.37
CA CYS A 115 -7.62 -9.24 4.43
C CYS A 115 -7.19 -9.06 5.89
N ASP A 116 -5.93 -9.39 6.20
CA ASP A 116 -5.35 -9.23 7.53
C ASP A 116 -5.19 -7.75 7.90
N ILE A 117 -4.76 -6.95 6.91
CA ILE A 117 -4.52 -5.51 7.04
C ILE A 117 -5.00 -4.83 5.75
N VAL A 118 -5.60 -3.65 5.91
CA VAL A 118 -5.95 -2.76 4.79
C VAL A 118 -5.07 -1.51 4.84
N VAL A 119 -4.38 -1.24 3.74
CA VAL A 119 -3.67 0.02 3.51
C VAL A 119 -4.62 0.99 2.82
N GLU A 120 -4.96 2.07 3.52
CA GLU A 120 -5.74 3.17 2.98
C GLU A 120 -4.82 4.17 2.28
N ALA A 121 -5.02 4.32 0.97
CA ALA A 121 -4.20 5.15 0.09
C ALA A 121 -5.05 5.98 -0.87
N VAL A 122 -6.25 6.41 -0.45
CA VAL A 122 -7.16 7.24 -1.26
C VAL A 122 -6.80 8.73 -1.13
N ASP A 123 -7.02 9.45 -2.23
CA ASP A 123 -6.59 10.83 -2.42
C ASP A 123 -7.56 11.84 -1.77
N ASP A 124 -8.83 11.43 -1.57
CA ASP A 124 -9.90 12.29 -1.08
C ASP A 124 -10.01 12.20 0.46
N PRO A 125 -9.88 13.33 1.20
CA PRO A 125 -9.95 13.34 2.66
C PRO A 125 -11.28 12.87 3.27
N GLU A 126 -12.41 13.15 2.61
CA GLU A 126 -13.74 12.75 3.11
C GLU A 126 -13.98 11.25 2.91
N VAL A 127 -13.58 10.74 1.74
CA VAL A 127 -13.59 9.30 1.47
C VAL A 127 -12.65 8.58 2.45
N LYS A 128 -11.43 9.10 2.65
CA LYS A 128 -10.45 8.56 3.60
C LYS A 128 -11.05 8.37 4.99
N LYS A 129 -11.63 9.43 5.57
CA LYS A 129 -12.18 9.36 6.92
C LYS A 129 -13.30 8.32 7.00
N SER A 130 -14.26 8.39 6.09
CA SER A 130 -15.41 7.48 6.05
C SER A 130 -14.98 6.02 5.88
N LEU A 131 -13.96 5.78 5.05
CA LEU A 131 -13.39 4.48 4.76
C LEU A 131 -12.68 3.88 5.98
N VAL A 132 -11.80 4.65 6.63
CA VAL A 132 -11.07 4.20 7.83
C VAL A 132 -12.06 3.88 8.95
N GLU A 133 -13.05 4.74 9.19
CA GLU A 133 -14.08 4.51 10.21
C GLU A 133 -14.87 3.21 9.94
N ALA A 134 -15.33 3.00 8.71
CA ALA A 134 -16.08 1.80 8.33
C ALA A 134 -15.24 0.51 8.49
N LEU A 135 -13.97 0.52 8.04
CA LEU A 135 -13.07 -0.62 8.15
C LEU A 135 -12.77 -0.98 9.60
N LEU A 136 -12.53 0.01 10.46
CA LEU A 136 -12.28 -0.21 11.89
C LEU A 136 -13.52 -0.75 12.60
N LEU A 137 -14.72 -0.27 12.26
CA LEU A 137 -15.99 -0.79 12.78
C LEU A 137 -16.26 -2.23 12.33
N ALA A 138 -15.87 -2.59 11.10
CA ALA A 138 -15.93 -3.96 10.59
C ALA A 138 -14.83 -4.87 11.17
N GLY A 139 -13.89 -4.32 11.94
CA GLY A 139 -12.90 -5.07 12.70
C GLY A 139 -11.54 -5.21 12.01
N HIS A 140 -11.33 -4.57 10.86
CA HIS A 140 -10.04 -4.60 10.16
C HIS A 140 -8.94 -3.88 10.94
N ARG A 141 -7.70 -4.27 10.66
CA ARG A 141 -6.51 -3.48 10.96
C ARG A 141 -6.24 -2.59 9.76
N VAL A 142 -5.91 -1.33 10.02
CA VAL A 142 -5.77 -0.29 9.00
C VAL A 142 -4.43 0.42 9.17
N VAL A 143 -3.74 0.61 8.05
CA VAL A 143 -2.61 1.53 7.94
C VAL A 143 -3.03 2.66 7.01
N SER A 144 -2.78 3.91 7.40
CA SER A 144 -3.18 5.10 6.66
C SER A 144 -2.06 6.14 6.70
N ALA A 145 -2.07 7.10 5.77
CA ALA A 145 -1.14 8.22 5.78
C ALA A 145 -1.86 9.57 5.92
N SER A 146 -1.19 10.50 6.62
CA SER A 146 -1.57 11.90 6.75
C SER A 146 -0.34 12.79 6.83
N GLY A 147 -0.26 13.79 5.95
CA GLY A 147 0.83 14.75 5.94
C GLY A 147 2.05 14.30 5.13
N MET A 148 2.10 14.69 3.85
CA MET A 148 3.16 14.27 2.91
C MET A 148 3.42 15.29 1.79
N ALA A 149 2.79 16.45 1.85
CA ALA A 149 2.92 17.48 0.84
C ALA A 149 4.25 18.24 0.94
N GLY A 150 4.69 18.82 -0.18
CA GLY A 150 5.90 19.63 -0.27
C GLY A 150 7.19 18.83 -0.46
N TRP A 151 8.30 19.44 -0.01
CA TRP A 151 9.64 18.87 -0.03
C TRP A 151 10.39 19.35 1.22
N GLY A 152 11.30 18.52 1.76
CA GLY A 152 11.91 18.81 3.06
C GLY A 152 10.85 18.97 4.17
N GLY A 153 11.15 19.70 5.23
CA GLY A 153 10.19 20.01 6.29
C GLY A 153 10.20 19.01 7.45
N VAL A 154 9.06 18.87 8.12
CA VAL A 154 8.91 18.05 9.34
C VAL A 154 9.22 16.56 9.03
N PRO A 155 9.97 15.87 9.90
CA PRO A 155 10.19 14.43 9.78
C PRO A 155 8.87 13.64 9.76
N MET A 156 8.83 12.57 8.98
CA MET A 156 7.70 11.65 8.99
C MET A 156 7.77 10.75 10.24
N THR A 157 6.62 10.47 10.85
CA THR A 157 6.50 9.58 12.01
C THR A 157 5.34 8.60 11.82
N ALA A 158 5.31 7.53 12.61
CA ALA A 158 4.18 6.60 12.70
C ALA A 158 3.50 6.77 14.06
N ARG A 159 2.17 6.89 14.07
CA ARG A 159 1.35 6.97 15.29
C ARG A 159 0.43 5.76 15.36
N LYS A 160 0.64 4.92 16.38
CA LYS A 160 -0.26 3.81 16.72
C LYS A 160 -1.47 4.35 17.48
N LEU A 161 -2.66 4.13 16.96
CA LEU A 161 -3.94 4.54 17.55
C LEU A 161 -4.74 3.28 17.94
N GLY A 162 -4.60 2.87 19.20
CA GLY A 162 -5.07 1.56 19.65
C GLY A 162 -4.29 0.42 18.99
N SER A 163 -4.91 -0.76 18.87
CA SER A 163 -4.26 -1.96 18.32
C SER A 163 -4.51 -2.18 16.82
N ARG A 164 -5.38 -1.39 16.20
CA ARG A 164 -5.88 -1.62 14.84
C ARG A 164 -5.64 -0.49 13.86
N LEU A 165 -5.10 0.65 14.27
CA LEU A 165 -4.84 1.77 13.37
C LEU A 165 -3.41 2.27 13.54
N VAL A 166 -2.69 2.39 12.42
CA VAL A 166 -1.44 3.16 12.34
C VAL A 166 -1.60 4.26 11.32
N VAL A 167 -1.23 5.47 11.70
CA VAL A 167 -1.20 6.63 10.81
C VAL A 167 0.23 7.09 10.64
N VAL A 168 0.73 7.11 9.40
CA VAL A 168 2.09 7.56 9.07
C VAL A 168 2.07 8.95 8.43
N GLY A 169 3.24 9.60 8.41
CA GLY A 169 3.44 10.90 7.75
C GLY A 169 3.89 11.98 8.73
N ASP A 170 3.88 13.23 8.29
CA ASP A 170 4.26 14.38 9.14
C ASP A 170 3.08 14.95 9.94
N HIS A 171 1.85 14.54 9.62
CA HIS A 171 0.61 14.92 10.28
C HIS A 171 0.26 16.42 10.24
N VAL A 172 0.93 17.22 9.41
CA VAL A 172 0.72 18.68 9.29
C VAL A 172 0.61 19.17 7.85
N SER A 173 1.33 18.57 6.90
CA SER A 173 1.44 19.10 5.54
C SER A 173 0.31 18.63 4.63
N GLY A 174 -0.67 19.50 4.39
CA GLY A 174 -1.75 19.27 3.43
C GLY A 174 -1.35 19.59 1.98
N ILE A 175 -1.89 18.84 1.03
CA ILE A 175 -1.70 19.13 -0.41
C ILE A 175 -2.46 20.40 -0.76
N GLY A 176 -1.80 21.34 -1.43
CA GLY A 176 -2.40 22.62 -1.80
C GLY A 176 -1.45 23.53 -2.58
N PRO A 177 -1.82 24.80 -2.82
CA PRO A 177 -0.96 25.77 -3.49
C PRO A 177 0.41 25.87 -2.80
N GLY A 178 1.48 25.63 -3.56
CA GLY A 178 2.87 25.62 -3.04
C GLY A 178 3.27 24.34 -2.28
N MET A 179 2.34 23.42 -2.03
CA MET A 179 2.54 22.16 -1.30
C MET A 179 2.16 20.95 -2.18
N PRO A 180 2.96 20.64 -3.23
CA PRO A 180 2.68 19.54 -4.15
C PRO A 180 2.99 18.17 -3.54
N PRO A 181 2.32 17.08 -3.96
CA PRO A 181 2.66 15.73 -3.53
C PRO A 181 3.86 15.19 -4.33
N LEU A 182 5.09 15.59 -3.98
CA LEU A 182 6.28 15.16 -4.72
C LEU A 182 6.74 13.76 -4.32
N ALA A 183 7.32 13.03 -5.28
CA ALA A 183 7.78 11.65 -5.11
C ALA A 183 8.54 11.39 -3.80
N PRO A 184 9.55 12.18 -3.39
CA PRO A 184 10.32 11.83 -2.19
C PRO A 184 9.46 11.73 -0.92
N ARG A 185 8.59 12.71 -0.65
CA ARG A 185 7.73 12.68 0.55
C ARG A 185 6.61 11.64 0.44
N VAL A 186 6.03 11.47 -0.76
CA VAL A 186 5.00 10.43 -1.01
C VAL A 186 5.59 9.03 -0.83
N VAL A 187 6.78 8.77 -1.36
CA VAL A 187 7.45 7.47 -1.26
C VAL A 187 7.95 7.22 0.16
N MET A 188 8.39 8.24 0.90
CA MET A 188 8.68 8.10 2.34
C MET A 188 7.43 7.64 3.10
N ALA A 189 6.28 8.29 2.89
CA ALA A 189 5.03 7.87 3.53
C ALA A 189 4.64 6.44 3.11
N ALA A 190 4.72 6.10 1.81
CA ALA A 190 4.42 4.75 1.32
C ALA A 190 5.35 3.67 1.89
N ALA A 191 6.64 3.99 2.08
CA ALA A 191 7.60 3.11 2.72
C ALA A 191 7.25 2.90 4.20
N MET A 192 6.82 3.95 4.91
CA MET A 192 6.34 3.83 6.29
C MET A 192 5.03 3.07 6.40
N GLU A 193 4.11 3.18 5.42
CA GLU A 193 2.91 2.33 5.37
C GLU A 193 3.31 0.86 5.25
N ALA A 194 4.25 0.55 4.35
CA ALA A 194 4.75 -0.81 4.18
C ALA A 194 5.43 -1.33 5.45
N ASP A 195 6.28 -0.52 6.08
CA ASP A 195 6.95 -0.86 7.34
C ASP A 195 5.96 -1.12 8.48
N ALA A 196 4.92 -0.28 8.60
CA ALA A 196 3.85 -0.48 9.58
C ALA A 196 3.07 -1.79 9.34
N VAL A 197 2.86 -2.18 8.09
CA VAL A 197 2.27 -3.49 7.76
C VAL A 197 3.18 -4.63 8.24
N LEU A 198 4.50 -4.53 8.02
CA LEU A 198 5.45 -5.55 8.49
C LEU A 198 5.46 -5.64 10.01
N GLU A 199 5.56 -4.51 10.71
CA GLU A 199 5.52 -4.47 12.17
C GLU A 199 4.21 -5.07 12.70
N MET A 200 3.08 -4.80 12.04
CA MET A 200 1.80 -5.38 12.40
C MET A 200 1.74 -6.90 12.23
N LEU A 201 2.47 -7.47 11.28
CA LEU A 201 2.49 -8.91 11.00
C LEU A 201 3.56 -9.65 11.83
N LEU A 202 4.75 -9.06 11.98
CA LEU A 202 5.93 -9.71 12.55
C LEU A 202 6.22 -9.29 13.99
N GLY A 203 5.64 -8.19 14.46
CA GLY A 203 6.07 -7.51 15.68
C GLY A 203 7.29 -6.61 15.47
N GLU A 204 7.75 -6.00 16.56
CA GLU A 204 8.95 -5.16 16.55
C GLU A 204 10.21 -6.01 16.39
N CYS A 205 11.16 -5.54 15.57
CA CYS A 205 12.45 -6.20 15.41
C CYS A 205 13.25 -6.07 16.73
N SER A 206 13.66 -7.20 17.30
CA SER A 206 14.49 -7.29 18.52
C SER A 206 15.95 -7.55 18.22
#